data_AF-A0A968NYI6-F1
#
_entry.id   AF-A0A968NYI6-F1
#
_cell.length_a   1.000
_cell.length_b   1.000
_cell.length_c   1.000
_cell.angle_alpha   90.00
_cell.angle_beta   90.00
_cell.angle_gamma   90.00
#
_symmetry.space_group_name_H-M   'P 1'
#
loop_
_entity.id
_entity.type
_entity.pdbx_description
1 polymer ?
#
loop_
_entity_poly.entity_id
_entity_poly.type
_entity_poly.pdbx_seq_one_letter_code
_entity_poly.pdbx_strand_id
1 'polypeptide(L)'
;MSEIVVAPGTTTPQLGLIVTSTEPITLRQDTPESPIIATGSSLADQIGVASIADLIAVNISGEGGDDILSGAALADTIAGGAGNDQIVGNLGGDTLTGGAGADTIDGNAGADTIDGGGETRH
;
A
#
# COMPACT_ATOMS: atom_id res chain seq x y z
N MET A 1 0.89 20.63 1.12
CA MET A 1 1.14 19.55 0.17
C MET A 1 2.64 19.42 -0.03
N SER A 2 3.17 18.29 0.43
CA SER A 2 4.52 17.86 0.13
C SER A 2 4.41 16.65 -0.80
N GLU A 3 5.08 16.71 -1.94
CA GLU A 3 5.21 15.59 -2.88
C GLU A 3 6.68 15.20 -2.95
N ILE A 4 6.93 13.90 -2.97
CA ILE A 4 8.25 13.32 -2.92
C ILE A 4 8.28 12.18 -3.94
N VAL A 5 9.21 12.25 -4.88
CA VAL A 5 9.50 11.13 -5.78
C VAL A 5 10.66 10.34 -5.21
N VAL A 6 10.40 9.07 -4.88
CA VAL A 6 11.39 8.16 -4.33
C VAL A 6 12.16 7.53 -5.48
N ALA A 7 13.49 7.59 -5.41
CA ALA A 7 14.34 7.01 -6.45
C ALA A 7 14.27 5.46 -6.40
N PRO A 8 14.41 4.78 -7.56
CA PRO A 8 14.52 3.33 -7.62
C PRO A 8 15.57 2.76 -6.66
N GLY A 9 15.28 1.61 -6.07
CA GLY A 9 16.18 0.90 -5.15
C GLY A 9 16.37 1.56 -3.79
N THR A 10 15.64 2.65 -3.50
CA THR A 10 15.59 3.20 -2.15
C THR A 10 14.84 2.24 -1.23
N THR A 11 15.32 2.06 0.00
CA THR A 11 14.67 1.26 1.07
C THR A 11 14.54 2.08 2.37
N THR A 12 14.95 3.34 2.33
CA THR A 12 14.94 4.23 3.49
C THR A 12 13.51 4.69 3.78
N PRO A 13 13.10 4.72 5.06
CA PRO A 13 11.79 5.25 5.43
C PRO A 13 11.60 6.69 4.94
N GLN A 14 10.52 6.94 4.21
CA GLN A 14 10.16 8.25 3.69
C GLN A 14 8.70 8.52 4.04
N LEU A 15 8.47 9.60 4.81
CA LEU A 15 7.19 9.87 5.48
C LEU A 15 6.72 8.75 6.44
N GLY A 16 7.63 7.89 6.92
CA GLY A 16 7.28 6.74 7.77
C GLY A 16 6.97 5.45 7.00
N LEU A 17 6.94 5.52 5.66
CA LEU A 17 6.79 4.33 4.81
C LEU A 17 8.15 3.82 4.35
N ILE A 18 8.31 2.51 4.35
CA ILE A 18 9.35 1.82 3.58
C ILE A 18 8.76 1.55 2.20
N VAL A 19 9.45 2.06 1.19
CA VAL A 19 9.12 1.75 -0.21
C VAL A 19 10.34 1.17 -0.90
N THR A 20 10.15 0.26 -1.84
CA THR A 20 11.22 -0.34 -2.64
C THR A 20 10.66 -0.72 -4.01
N SER A 21 11.27 -0.19 -5.06
CA SER A 21 10.86 -0.44 -6.45
C SER A 21 12.04 -0.28 -7.40
N THR A 22 11.94 -0.88 -8.59
CA THR A 22 12.86 -0.61 -9.71
C THR A 22 12.48 0.62 -10.53
N GLU A 23 11.31 1.20 -10.28
CA GLU A 23 10.84 2.46 -10.86
C GLU A 23 10.60 3.52 -9.77
N PRO A 24 10.46 4.81 -10.14
CA PRO A 24 10.18 5.86 -9.17
C PRO A 24 8.78 5.71 -8.57
N ILE A 25 8.69 5.82 -7.24
CA ILE A 25 7.42 5.84 -6.50
C ILE A 25 7.08 7.27 -6.12
N THR A 26 5.81 7.65 -6.18
CA THR A 26 5.36 8.98 -5.72
C THR A 26 4.73 8.88 -4.34
N LEU A 27 5.20 9.69 -3.40
CA LEU A 27 4.62 9.86 -2.08
C LEU A 27 4.07 11.27 -1.91
N ARG A 28 2.86 11.41 -1.36
CA ARG A 28 2.21 12.70 -1.14
C ARG A 28 1.52 12.76 0.21
N GLN A 29 1.65 13.89 0.89
CA GLN A 29 0.88 14.20 2.09
C GLN A 29 0.43 15.67 2.07
N ASP A 30 -0.87 15.90 2.24
CA ASP A 30 -1.44 17.25 2.19
C ASP A 30 -1.24 18.01 3.49
N THR A 31 -1.56 17.35 4.61
CA THR A 31 -1.36 17.82 5.98
C THR A 31 -0.87 16.66 6.85
N PRO A 32 -0.22 16.91 8.01
CA PRO A 32 0.24 15.85 8.90
C PRO A 32 -0.86 14.90 9.39
N GLU A 33 -2.12 15.34 9.40
CA GLU A 33 -3.29 14.54 9.79
C GLU A 33 -3.96 13.84 8.60
N SER A 34 -3.58 14.19 7.37
CA SER A 34 -4.08 13.52 6.17
C SER A 34 -3.34 12.20 5.96
N PRO A 35 -4.02 11.20 5.38
CA PRO A 35 -3.36 9.96 4.99
C PRO A 35 -2.18 10.22 4.06
N ILE A 36 -1.14 9.42 4.21
CA ILE A 36 -0.03 9.42 3.25
C ILE A 36 -0.48 8.66 2.03
N ILE A 37 -0.28 9.24 0.87
CA ILE A 37 -0.61 8.62 -0.41
C ILE A 37 0.67 8.11 -1.02
N ALA A 38 0.72 6.81 -1.31
CA ALA A 38 1.78 6.16 -2.04
C ALA A 38 1.23 5.64 -3.38
N THR A 39 1.89 6.03 -4.46
CA THR A 39 1.57 5.56 -5.81
C THR A 39 2.78 4.83 -6.36
N GLY A 40 2.60 3.54 -6.60
CA GLY A 40 3.52 2.61 -7.19
C GLY A 40 3.76 2.86 -8.68
N SER A 41 4.28 1.84 -9.33
CA SER A 41 4.82 1.85 -10.68
C SER A 41 4.17 0.76 -11.54
N SER A 42 4.65 0.58 -12.77
CA SER A 42 4.14 -0.49 -13.63
C SER A 42 4.78 -1.86 -13.37
N LEU A 43 5.65 -1.93 -12.36
CA LEU A 43 6.45 -3.08 -11.98
C LEU A 43 6.25 -3.40 -10.50
N ALA A 44 6.68 -4.59 -10.11
CA ALA A 44 6.61 -5.07 -8.73
C ALA A 44 7.23 -4.08 -7.74
N ASP A 45 6.41 -3.66 -6.78
CA ASP A 45 6.71 -2.72 -5.74
C ASP A 45 6.55 -3.34 -4.35
N GLN A 46 7.32 -2.85 -3.40
CA GLN A 46 7.11 -3.12 -1.98
C GLN A 46 6.84 -1.81 -1.26
N ILE A 47 5.63 -1.62 -0.75
CA ILE A 47 5.19 -0.38 -0.10
C ILE A 47 4.52 -0.73 1.22
N GLY A 48 5.02 -0.18 2.33
CA GLY A 48 4.34 -0.32 3.60
C GLY A 48 4.94 0.51 4.72
N VAL A 49 4.41 0.35 5.94
CA VAL A 49 4.95 1.07 7.10
C VAL A 49 6.18 0.39 7.69
N ALA A 50 7.11 1.18 8.21
CA ALA A 50 8.26 0.64 8.94
C ALA A 50 7.87 0.06 10.31
N SER A 51 6.78 0.57 10.89
CA SER A 51 6.32 0.25 12.22
C SER A 51 4.81 0.40 12.28
N ILE A 52 4.11 -0.70 12.57
CA ILE A 52 2.67 -0.69 12.84
C ILE A 52 2.29 0.05 14.15
N ALA A 53 3.27 0.57 14.90
CA ALA A 53 2.98 1.45 16.03
C ALA A 53 2.71 2.90 15.59
N ASP A 54 2.98 3.21 14.31
CA ASP A 54 2.73 4.53 13.77
C ASP A 54 1.22 4.68 13.52
N LEU A 55 0.57 5.57 14.29
CA LEU A 55 -0.84 5.90 14.13
C LEU A 55 -1.02 6.81 12.91
N ILE A 56 -0.71 6.28 11.74
CA ILE A 56 -0.88 6.93 10.44
C ILE A 56 -1.90 6.13 9.64
N ALA A 57 -2.64 6.82 8.77
CA ALA A 57 -3.42 6.19 7.72
C ALA A 57 -2.67 6.30 6.40
N VAL A 58 -2.76 5.29 5.56
CA VAL A 58 -2.10 5.23 4.25
C VAL A 58 -3.11 4.91 3.14
N ASN A 59 -2.86 5.50 1.98
CA ASN A 59 -3.55 5.24 0.74
C ASN A 59 -2.52 4.73 -0.26
N ILE A 60 -2.51 3.44 -0.53
CA ILE A 60 -1.53 2.80 -1.39
C ILE A 60 -2.19 2.35 -2.70
N SER A 61 -1.60 2.71 -3.84
CA SER A 61 -1.92 2.18 -5.17
C SER A 61 -0.69 1.49 -5.72
N GLY A 62 -0.72 0.16 -5.91
CA GLY A 62 0.38 -0.61 -6.52
C GLY A 62 0.50 -0.40 -8.02
N GLU A 63 -0.62 -0.06 -8.68
CA GLU A 63 -0.76 0.13 -10.13
C GLU A 63 -0.58 -1.17 -10.93
N GLY A 64 0.63 -1.67 -11.15
CA GLY A 64 0.82 -2.96 -11.80
C GLY A 64 2.15 -3.62 -11.50
N GLY A 65 2.26 -4.90 -11.77
CA GLY A 65 3.34 -5.73 -11.23
C GLY A 65 2.81 -6.63 -10.12
N ASP A 66 3.64 -7.56 -9.64
CA ASP A 66 3.28 -8.39 -8.49
C ASP A 66 3.75 -7.66 -7.21
N ASP A 67 2.84 -7.00 -6.51
CA ASP A 67 3.18 -6.06 -5.44
C ASP A 67 3.13 -6.68 -4.04
N ILE A 68 3.86 -6.06 -3.09
CA ILE A 68 3.78 -6.34 -1.65
C ILE A 68 3.39 -5.04 -0.94
N LEU A 69 2.11 -4.94 -0.56
CA LEU A 69 1.50 -3.74 -0.01
C LEU A 69 1.07 -3.98 1.45
N SER A 70 1.46 -3.09 2.35
CA SER A 70 1.09 -3.18 3.77
C SER A 70 0.56 -1.86 4.29
N GLY A 71 -0.62 -1.91 4.89
CA GLY A 71 -1.23 -0.83 5.66
C GLY A 71 -0.50 -0.55 6.96
N ALA A 72 -1.13 0.25 7.80
CA ALA A 72 -0.68 0.83 9.04
C ALA A 72 -1.63 0.40 10.19
N ALA A 73 -1.80 1.25 11.21
CA ALA A 73 -2.62 0.93 12.38
C ALA A 73 -4.02 1.56 12.37
N LEU A 74 -4.28 2.43 11.39
CA LEU A 74 -5.54 3.15 11.24
C LEU A 74 -6.26 2.63 9.98
N ALA A 75 -7.45 3.17 9.72
CA ALA A 75 -8.18 2.80 8.51
C ALA A 75 -7.42 3.21 7.24
N ASP A 76 -7.01 2.22 6.47
CA ASP A 76 -6.23 2.39 5.25
C ASP A 76 -7.04 2.11 3.99
N THR A 77 -6.55 2.61 2.85
CA THR A 77 -7.06 2.25 1.53
C THR A 77 -5.92 1.68 0.70
N ILE A 78 -6.01 0.43 0.29
CA ILE A 78 -4.94 -0.24 -0.47
C ILE A 78 -5.55 -0.86 -1.72
N ALA A 79 -4.97 -0.56 -2.88
CA ALA A 79 -5.28 -1.17 -4.16
C ALA A 79 -4.01 -1.82 -4.73
N GLY A 80 -4.06 -3.12 -5.02
CA GLY A 80 -2.99 -3.87 -5.69
C GLY A 80 -2.81 -3.39 -7.11
N GLY A 81 -3.83 -3.58 -7.95
CA GLY A 81 -3.80 -3.11 -9.33
C GLY A 81 -3.79 -4.30 -10.28
N ALA A 82 -2.79 -4.39 -11.15
CA ALA A 82 -2.67 -5.51 -12.09
C ALA A 82 -1.45 -6.37 -11.78
N GLY A 83 -1.65 -7.66 -11.49
CA GLY A 83 -0.62 -8.60 -11.11
C GLY A 83 -1.10 -9.51 -10.01
N ASN A 84 -0.21 -10.28 -9.39
CA ASN A 84 -0.56 -11.13 -8.25
C ASN A 84 -0.05 -10.47 -6.98
N ASP A 85 -0.94 -9.73 -6.33
CA ASP A 85 -0.56 -8.83 -5.24
C ASP A 85 -0.66 -9.50 -3.88
N GLN A 86 0.20 -9.10 -2.96
CA GLN A 86 0.12 -9.43 -1.53
C GLN A 86 -0.25 -8.19 -0.75
N ILE A 87 -1.44 -8.16 -0.17
CA ILE A 87 -1.99 -7.00 0.53
C ILE A 87 -2.25 -7.36 1.99
N VAL A 88 -1.71 -6.56 2.91
CA VAL A 88 -1.91 -6.72 4.36
C VAL A 88 -2.50 -5.43 4.95
N GLY A 89 -3.69 -5.50 5.53
CA GLY A 89 -4.36 -4.34 6.17
C GLY A 89 -3.74 -3.93 7.51
N ASN A 90 -3.33 -4.92 8.32
CA ASN A 90 -2.88 -4.79 9.71
C ASN A 90 -3.99 -4.47 10.72
N LEU A 91 -4.01 -3.28 11.32
CA LEU A 91 -5.03 -2.90 12.30
C LEU A 91 -5.84 -1.77 11.68
N GLY A 92 -7.15 -1.77 11.87
CA GLY A 92 -7.97 -0.69 11.31
C GLY A 92 -9.27 -1.21 10.76
N GLY A 93 -10.06 -0.34 10.15
CA GLY A 93 -11.16 -0.78 9.31
C GLY A 93 -10.77 -0.47 7.89
N ASP A 94 -10.13 -1.44 7.23
CA ASP A 94 -9.41 -1.17 5.99
C ASP A 94 -10.28 -1.37 4.76
N THR A 95 -9.94 -0.68 3.67
CA THR A 95 -10.50 -0.93 2.35
C THR A 95 -9.40 -1.49 1.45
N LEU A 96 -9.46 -2.79 1.18
CA LEU A 96 -8.44 -3.54 0.45
C LEU A 96 -9.01 -4.03 -0.88
N THR A 97 -8.35 -3.69 -1.99
CA THR A 97 -8.73 -4.13 -3.34
C THR A 97 -7.55 -4.85 -3.99
N GLY A 98 -7.72 -6.12 -4.38
CA GLY A 98 -6.69 -6.88 -5.10
C GLY A 98 -6.51 -6.35 -6.51
N GLY A 99 -7.58 -6.45 -7.31
CA GLY A 99 -7.60 -5.97 -8.69
C GLY A 99 -7.57 -7.11 -9.69
N ALA A 100 -6.70 -7.02 -10.69
CA ALA A 100 -6.60 -8.01 -11.75
C ALA A 100 -5.44 -8.95 -11.50
N GLY A 101 -5.74 -10.22 -11.21
CA GLY A 101 -4.77 -11.30 -11.05
C GLY A 101 -5.09 -12.12 -9.81
N ALA A 102 -4.17 -13.00 -9.44
CA ALA A 102 -4.37 -13.90 -8.30
C ALA A 102 -3.81 -13.28 -7.02
N ASP A 103 -4.64 -12.46 -6.38
CA ASP A 103 -4.22 -11.70 -5.20
C ASP A 103 -4.36 -12.51 -3.90
N THR A 104 -3.49 -12.20 -2.94
CA THR A 104 -3.56 -12.65 -1.55
C THR A 104 -3.79 -11.44 -0.66
N ILE A 105 -4.94 -11.40 0.02
CA ILE A 105 -5.33 -10.25 0.85
C ILE A 105 -5.61 -10.70 2.27
N ASP A 106 -4.94 -10.09 3.24
CA ASP A 106 -5.15 -10.31 4.67
C ASP A 106 -5.48 -8.99 5.38
N GLY A 107 -6.77 -8.79 5.68
CA GLY A 107 -7.24 -7.62 6.43
C GLY A 107 -6.75 -7.55 7.87
N ASN A 108 -6.32 -8.68 8.46
CA ASN A 108 -5.97 -8.77 9.88
C ASN A 108 -7.10 -8.26 10.80
N ALA A 109 -6.81 -7.30 11.69
CA ALA A 109 -7.69 -6.98 12.81
C ALA A 109 -8.51 -5.72 12.55
N GLY A 110 -9.82 -5.91 12.48
CA GLY A 110 -10.82 -4.87 12.57
C GLY A 110 -11.96 -5.13 11.62
N ALA A 111 -12.57 -4.08 11.09
CA ALA A 111 -13.77 -4.19 10.27
C ALA A 111 -13.44 -3.83 8.83
N ASP A 112 -12.94 -4.81 8.10
CA ASP A 112 -12.35 -4.61 6.78
C ASP A 112 -13.35 -4.84 5.65
N THR A 113 -13.21 -4.06 4.59
CA THR A 113 -13.86 -4.26 3.31
C THR A 113 -12.83 -4.77 2.33
N ILE A 114 -12.95 -6.03 1.93
CA ILE A 114 -12.01 -6.68 1.01
C ILE A 114 -12.72 -6.99 -0.30
N ASP A 115 -12.25 -6.38 -1.38
CA ASP A 115 -12.57 -6.77 -2.74
C ASP A 115 -11.35 -7.47 -3.34
N GLY A 116 -11.43 -8.79 -3.41
CA GLY A 116 -10.32 -9.58 -3.95
C GLY A 116 -10.08 -9.39 -5.45
N GLY A 117 -11.00 -8.76 -6.19
CA GLY A 117 -10.89 -8.67 -7.64
C GLY A 117 -11.20 -9.99 -8.38
N GLY A 118 -10.75 -10.09 -9.62
CA GLY A 118 -11.27 -11.06 -10.60
C GLY A 118 -10.90 -12.53 -10.35
N GLU A 119 -9.79 -12.82 -9.66
CA GLU A 119 -9.24 -14.18 -9.54
C GLU A 119 -8.60 -14.46 -8.16
N THR A 120 -9.08 -13.81 -7.09
CA THR A 120 -8.55 -14.00 -5.72
C THR A 120 -8.67 -15.45 -5.26
N ARG A 121 -7.59 -16.01 -4.71
CA ARG A 121 -7.69 -17.24 -3.90
C ARG A 121 -7.79 -16.85 -2.42
N HIS A 122 -8.92 -17.21 -1.81
CA HIS A 122 -9.23 -17.05 -0.39
C HIS A 122 -8.54 -18.12 0.47
#